data_AF-A0A194PL70-F1
#
_entry.id   AF-A0A194PL70-F1
#
_cell.length_a   1.000
_cell.length_b   1.000
_cell.length_c   1.000
_cell.angle_alpha   90.00
_cell.angle_beta   90.00
_cell.angle_gamma   90.00
#
_symmetry.space_group_name_H-M   'P 1'
#
loop_
_entity.id
_entity.type
_entity.pdbx_description
1 polymer ?
#
loop_
_entity_poly.entity_id
_entity_poly.type
_entity_poly.pdbx_seq_one_letter_code
_entity_poly.pdbx_strand_id
1 'polypeptide(L)'
;MFTLDVFVAMLYAFYYNVQFLSQFISWNHGLIIIKFLFPLASFVIDFGPESVYVFLVLINFLVALFTGFLFFYHINNVLNGKITPENKNSLKSVHDKGWKCNLIEVLGTRWHLTWISPFIYSPLPGNGFEWDIDDKTD
;
A
#
# COMPACT_ATOMS: atom_id res chain seq x y z
N MET A 1 -7.16 -3.05 4.03
CA MET A 1 -6.35 -3.94 4.88
C MET A 1 -5.34 -4.70 4.07
N PHE A 2 -5.75 -5.52 3.09
CA PHE A 2 -4.79 -6.24 2.22
C PHE A 2 -3.59 -5.41 1.72
N THR A 3 -3.82 -4.21 1.19
CA THR A 3 -2.73 -3.33 0.72
C THR A 3 -1.81 -2.85 1.84
N LEU A 4 -2.34 -2.61 3.05
CA LEU A 4 -1.55 -2.32 4.24
C LEU A 4 -0.74 -3.54 4.67
N ASP A 5 -1.37 -4.71 4.73
CA ASP A 5 -0.73 -5.96 5.17
C ASP A 5 0.47 -6.28 4.28
N VAL A 6 0.28 -6.18 2.96
CA VAL A 6 1.36 -6.35 1.98
C VAL A 6 2.41 -5.25 2.14
N PHE A 7 2.01 -3.98 2.33
CA PHE A 7 2.97 -2.89 2.51
C PHE A 7 3.88 -3.11 3.73
N VAL A 8 3.30 -3.47 4.88
CA VAL A 8 4.05 -3.78 6.11
C VAL A 8 4.97 -4.99 5.90
N ALA A 9 4.47 -6.06 5.27
CA ALA A 9 5.27 -7.24 4.97
C ALA A 9 6.45 -6.91 4.03
N MET A 10 6.23 -6.04 3.05
CA MET A 10 7.28 -5.61 2.12
C MET A 10 8.31 -4.71 2.79
N LEU A 11 7.91 -3.78 3.67
CA LEU A 11 8.86 -2.98 4.46
C LEU A 11 9.72 -3.85 5.39
N TYR A 12 9.10 -4.83 6.04
CA TYR A 12 9.81 -5.80 6.87
C TYR A 12 10.82 -6.59 6.03
N ALA A 13 10.39 -7.17 4.91
CA ALA A 13 11.26 -7.90 4.01
C ALA A 13 12.38 -7.01 3.43
N PHE A 14 12.07 -5.77 3.07
CA PHE A 14 13.05 -4.80 2.55
C PHE A 14 14.18 -4.57 3.54
N TYR A 15 13.85 -4.35 4.81
CA TYR A 15 14.85 -4.15 5.86
C TYR A 15 15.85 -5.32 5.94
N TYR A 16 15.35 -6.56 6.02
CA TYR A 16 16.23 -7.74 6.08
C TYR A 16 16.97 -8.00 4.78
N ASN A 17 16.34 -7.75 3.63
CA ASN A 17 16.96 -7.90 2.32
C ASN A 17 18.13 -6.92 2.13
N VAL A 18 17.99 -5.67 2.61
CA VAL A 18 19.09 -4.68 2.59
C VAL A 18 20.23 -5.10 3.52
N GLN A 19 19.91 -5.57 4.73
CA GLN A 19 20.92 -6.09 5.67
C GLN A 19 21.68 -7.27 5.07
N PHE A 20 20.98 -8.25 4.50
CA PHE A 20 21.56 -9.36 3.77
C PHE A 20 22.44 -8.88 2.62
N LEU A 21 21.91 -8.03 1.74
CA LEU A 21 22.63 -7.52 0.56
C LEU A 21 23.94 -6.81 0.94
N SER A 22 23.95 -6.09 2.07
CA SER A 22 25.14 -5.39 2.55
C SER A 22 26.31 -6.31 2.91
N GLN A 23 26.04 -7.59 3.21
CA GLN A 23 27.05 -8.60 3.52
C GLN A 23 27.63 -9.27 2.26
N PHE A 24 26.89 -9.27 1.14
CA PHE A 24 27.26 -9.96 -0.09
C PHE A 24 27.81 -9.03 -1.18
N ILE A 25 27.47 -7.74 -1.15
CA ILE A 25 28.00 -6.77 -2.11
C ILE A 25 29.44 -6.43 -1.75
N SER A 26 30.35 -6.73 -2.67
CA SER A 26 31.70 -6.16 -2.67
C SER A 26 31.60 -4.68 -3.08
N TRP A 27 31.86 -3.74 -2.16
CA TRP A 27 31.73 -2.30 -2.39
C TRP A 27 32.74 -1.76 -3.43
N ASN A 28 32.49 -2.04 -4.71
CA ASN A 28 33.20 -1.45 -5.84
C ASN A 28 32.46 -0.16 -6.25
N HIS A 29 32.97 0.99 -5.79
CA HIS A 29 32.23 2.25 -5.63
C HIS A 29 31.50 2.82 -6.87
N GLY A 30 31.81 2.40 -8.10
CA GLY A 30 31.16 2.91 -9.32
C GLY A 30 30.14 1.96 -9.97
N LEU A 31 30.44 0.67 -10.06
CA LEU A 31 29.62 -0.28 -10.84
C LEU A 31 28.33 -0.68 -10.13
N ILE A 32 28.32 -0.67 -8.78
CA ILE A 32 27.13 -1.01 -7.99
C ILE A 32 25.97 -0.06 -8.27
N ILE A 33 26.25 1.24 -8.41
CA ILE A 33 25.22 2.26 -8.66
C ILE A 33 24.50 1.96 -9.99
N ILE A 34 25.24 1.50 -11.00
CA ILE A 34 24.67 1.08 -12.28
C ILE A 34 23.76 -0.14 -12.09
N LYS A 35 24.15 -1.10 -11.23
CA LYS A 35 23.29 -2.26 -10.90
C LYS A 35 21.97 -1.84 -10.25
N PHE A 36 21.95 -0.77 -9.46
CA PHE A 36 20.71 -0.24 -8.86
C PHE A 36 19.84 0.56 -9.83
N LEU A 37 20.45 1.35 -10.73
CA LEU A 37 19.72 2.16 -11.71
C LEU A 37 19.15 1.33 -12.86
N PHE A 38 19.89 0.31 -13.30
CA PHE A 38 19.53 -0.55 -14.42
C PHE A 38 19.63 -2.04 -14.04
N PRO A 39 18.84 -2.51 -13.06
CA PRO A 39 18.98 -3.87 -12.53
C PRO A 39 18.67 -4.93 -13.58
N LEU A 40 17.69 -4.68 -14.47
CA LEU A 40 17.38 -5.60 -15.56
C LEU A 40 18.52 -5.70 -16.57
N ALA A 41 19.15 -4.57 -16.90
CA ALA A 41 20.32 -4.56 -17.79
C ALA A 41 21.52 -5.26 -17.14
N SER A 42 21.80 -4.97 -15.86
CA SER A 42 22.86 -5.65 -15.10
C SER A 42 22.61 -7.16 -15.00
N PHE A 43 21.35 -7.58 -14.83
CA PHE A 43 20.97 -8.98 -14.75
C PHE A 43 21.15 -9.72 -16.08
N VAL A 44 20.86 -9.06 -17.21
CA VAL A 44 21.03 -9.63 -18.56
C VAL A 44 22.50 -9.65 -18.99
N ILE A 45 23.28 -8.62 -18.64
CA ILE A 45 24.69 -8.48 -19.05
C ILE A 45 25.62 -9.30 -18.16
N ASP A 46 25.38 -9.33 -16.85
CA ASP A 46 26.22 -9.98 -15.85
C ASP A 46 25.32 -10.77 -14.88
N PHE A 47 24.95 -11.99 -15.30
CA PHE A 47 24.14 -12.92 -14.52
C PHE A 47 24.99 -13.55 -13.39
N GLY A 48 25.28 -12.73 -12.38
CA GLY A 48 25.94 -13.13 -11.14
C GLY A 48 24.97 -13.18 -9.96
N PRO A 49 25.34 -13.87 -8.87
CA PRO A 49 24.52 -13.92 -7.65
C PRO A 49 24.26 -12.53 -7.06
N GLU A 50 25.23 -11.61 -7.13
CA GLU A 50 25.05 -10.21 -6.72
C GLU A 50 23.94 -9.50 -7.50
N SER A 51 23.91 -9.68 -8.83
CA SER A 51 22.91 -9.06 -9.71
C SER A 51 21.50 -9.59 -9.40
N VAL A 52 21.37 -10.89 -9.07
CA VAL A 52 20.11 -11.49 -8.62
C VAL A 52 19.65 -10.87 -7.30
N TYR A 53 20.54 -10.72 -6.31
CA TYR A 53 20.16 -10.16 -5.01
C TYR A 53 19.74 -8.70 -5.12
N VAL A 54 20.48 -7.87 -5.87
CA VAL A 54 20.11 -6.47 -6.15
C VAL A 54 18.74 -6.39 -6.83
N PHE A 55 18.49 -7.24 -7.84
CA PHE A 55 17.22 -7.29 -8.55
C PHE A 55 16.04 -7.63 -7.62
N LEU A 56 16.20 -8.63 -6.74
CA LEU A 56 15.16 -9.02 -5.79
C LEU A 56 14.85 -7.90 -4.76
N VAL A 57 15.88 -7.23 -4.25
CA VAL A 57 15.71 -6.08 -3.34
C VAL A 57 14.95 -4.94 -4.03
N LEU A 58 15.24 -4.68 -5.31
CA LEU A 58 14.57 -3.64 -6.09
C LEU A 58 13.11 -3.98 -6.40
N ILE A 59 12.80 -5.22 -6.77
CA ILE A 59 11.39 -5.65 -6.91
C ILE A 59 10.66 -5.47 -5.59
N ASN A 60 11.25 -5.93 -4.48
CA ASN A 60 10.65 -5.81 -3.16
C ASN A 60 10.37 -4.34 -2.80
N PHE A 61 11.32 -3.44 -3.07
CA PHE A 61 11.16 -2.00 -2.90
C PHE A 61 10.04 -1.42 -3.77
N LEU A 62 9.97 -1.78 -5.05
CA LEU A 62 8.92 -1.31 -5.96
C LEU A 62 7.52 -1.77 -5.52
N VAL A 63 7.40 -3.02 -5.08
CA VAL A 63 6.13 -3.54 -4.54
C VAL A 63 5.76 -2.80 -3.25
N ALA A 64 6.71 -2.52 -2.37
CA ALA A 64 6.46 -1.70 -1.17
C ALA A 64 5.95 -0.29 -1.55
N LEU A 65 6.61 0.38 -2.49
CA LEU A 65 6.21 1.71 -2.95
C LEU A 65 4.78 1.70 -3.54
N PHE A 66 4.50 0.73 -4.41
CA PHE A 66 3.21 0.61 -5.09
C PHE A 66 2.07 0.30 -4.11
N THR A 67 2.28 -0.66 -3.21
CA THR A 67 1.27 -1.03 -2.21
C THR A 67 1.06 0.05 -1.16
N GLY A 68 2.12 0.76 -0.76
CA GLY A 68 2.03 1.94 0.10
C GLY A 68 1.22 3.05 -0.57
N PHE A 69 1.53 3.41 -1.82
CA PHE A 69 0.78 4.40 -2.58
C PHE A 69 -0.71 4.04 -2.69
N LEU A 70 -1.02 2.80 -3.08
CA LEU A 70 -2.41 2.33 -3.15
C LEU A 70 -3.10 2.38 -1.79
N PHE A 71 -2.42 1.99 -0.72
CA PHE A 71 -2.98 2.08 0.62
C PHE A 71 -3.35 3.52 0.98
N PHE A 72 -2.43 4.47 0.82
CA PHE A 72 -2.68 5.89 1.11
C PHE A 72 -3.78 6.48 0.23
N TYR A 73 -3.81 6.11 -1.05
CA TYR A 73 -4.85 6.53 -1.98
C TYR A 73 -6.23 6.05 -1.52
N HIS A 74 -6.38 4.76 -1.23
CA HIS A 74 -7.65 4.17 -0.86
C HIS A 74 -8.09 4.59 0.55
N ILE A 75 -7.19 4.70 1.52
CA ILE A 75 -7.58 5.15 2.85
C ILE A 75 -8.04 6.61 2.83
N ASN A 76 -7.40 7.46 2.01
CA ASN A 76 -7.87 8.82 1.82
C ASN A 76 -9.30 8.85 1.24
N ASN A 77 -9.61 8.01 0.25
CA ASN A 77 -10.96 7.91 -0.29
C ASN A 77 -11.96 7.46 0.78
N VAL A 78 -11.63 6.44 1.57
CA VAL A 78 -12.46 5.94 2.68
C VAL A 78 -12.70 7.04 3.71
N LEU A 79 -11.67 7.76 4.15
CA LEU A 79 -11.81 8.82 5.16
C LEU A 79 -12.69 9.97 4.68
N ASN A 80 -12.77 10.21 3.37
CA ASN A 80 -13.61 11.24 2.77
C ASN A 80 -14.97 10.72 2.26
N GLY A 81 -15.32 9.45 2.52
CA GLY A 81 -16.58 8.86 2.06
C GLY A 81 -16.71 8.86 0.54
N LYS A 82 -15.61 8.66 -0.19
CA LYS A 82 -15.54 8.71 -1.67
C LYS A 82 -15.29 7.35 -2.27
N ILE A 83 -15.87 7.10 -3.44
CA ILE A 83 -15.41 6.03 -4.34
C ILE A 83 -14.47 6.57 -5.42
N THR A 84 -13.63 5.71 -6.01
CA THR A 84 -12.63 6.10 -7.02
C THR A 84 -13.21 6.93 -8.19
N PRO A 85 -14.40 6.61 -8.75
CA PRO A 85 -15.01 7.42 -9.81
C PRO A 85 -15.39 8.85 -9.37
N GLU A 86 -15.78 9.04 -8.12
CA GLU A 86 -16.22 10.34 -7.59
C GLU A 86 -15.06 11.31 -7.39
N ASN A 87 -13.83 10.79 -7.29
CA ASN A 87 -12.64 11.61 -7.03
C ASN A 87 -12.33 12.62 -8.15
N LYS A 88 -12.90 12.43 -9.35
CA LYS A 88 -12.70 13.34 -10.49
C LYS A 88 -13.67 14.54 -10.53
N ASN A 89 -14.82 14.43 -9.87
CA ASN A 89 -15.96 15.30 -10.15
C ASN A 89 -16.40 16.19 -8.98
N SER A 90 -15.97 15.94 -7.74
CA SER A 90 -16.32 16.82 -6.61
C SER A 90 -15.25 16.90 -5.50
N LEU A 91 -15.09 18.11 -4.96
CA LEU A 91 -14.25 18.40 -3.80
C LEU A 91 -14.80 17.74 -2.51
N LYS A 92 -16.13 17.66 -2.35
CA LYS A 92 -16.80 17.01 -1.22
C LYS A 92 -17.71 15.87 -1.68
N SER A 93 -17.64 14.73 -0.97
CA SER A 93 -18.59 13.63 -1.16
C SER A 93 -19.90 13.97 -0.48
N VAL A 94 -21.01 13.66 -1.15
CA VAL A 94 -22.35 13.72 -0.55
C VAL A 94 -22.51 12.64 0.53
N HIS A 95 -21.72 11.56 0.44
CA HIS A 95 -21.71 10.44 1.38
C HIS A 95 -20.74 10.64 2.57
N ASP A 96 -20.04 11.79 2.66
CA ASP A 96 -19.10 12.05 3.74
C ASP A 96 -19.83 12.37 5.06
N LYS A 97 -19.83 11.41 6.00
CA LYS A 97 -20.40 11.52 7.36
C LYS A 97 -19.33 11.82 8.42
N GLY A 98 -18.13 12.23 7.98
CA GLY A 98 -16.95 12.38 8.82
C GLY A 98 -16.10 11.11 8.91
N TRP A 99 -14.79 11.31 9.09
CA TRP A 99 -13.78 10.26 8.94
C TRP A 99 -14.07 8.97 9.71
N LYS A 100 -14.59 9.07 10.94
CA LYS A 100 -14.88 7.90 11.79
C LYS A 100 -16.09 7.12 11.28
N CYS A 101 -17.15 7.81 10.89
CA CYS A 101 -18.36 7.19 10.36
C CYS A 101 -18.06 6.53 9.02
N ASN A 102 -17.37 7.22 8.13
CA ASN A 102 -16.97 6.67 6.83
C ASN A 102 -16.10 5.41 7.00
N LEU A 103 -15.20 5.42 7.99
CA LEU A 103 -14.35 4.28 8.28
C LEU A 103 -15.12 3.08 8.86
N ILE A 104 -16.12 3.33 9.71
CA ILE A 104 -17.03 2.29 10.23
C ILE A 104 -17.94 1.76 9.11
N GLU A 105 -18.34 2.61 8.18
CA GLU A 105 -19.18 2.21 7.04
C GLU A 105 -18.45 1.22 6.12
N VAL A 106 -17.13 1.37 5.96
CA VAL A 106 -16.31 0.47 5.14
C VAL A 106 -15.78 -0.75 5.92
N LEU A 107 -15.35 -0.57 7.17
CA LEU A 107 -14.68 -1.62 7.96
C LEU A 107 -15.57 -2.25 9.03
N GLY A 108 -16.79 -1.75 9.21
CA GLY A 108 -17.75 -2.22 10.19
C GLY A 108 -17.50 -1.74 11.62
N THR A 109 -18.39 -2.18 12.51
CA THR A 109 -18.39 -1.78 13.94
C THR A 109 -17.11 -2.13 14.69
N ARG A 110 -16.41 -3.19 14.26
CA ARG A 110 -15.16 -3.67 14.85
C ARG A 110 -13.93 -3.26 14.03
N TRP A 111 -14.00 -2.12 13.34
CA TRP A 111 -12.95 -1.60 12.45
C TRP A 111 -11.54 -1.65 13.05
N HIS A 112 -11.39 -1.35 14.35
CA HIS A 112 -10.11 -1.35 15.06
C HIS A 112 -9.42 -2.71 15.05
N LEU A 113 -10.18 -3.81 15.09
CA LEU A 113 -9.64 -5.17 15.02
C LEU A 113 -9.28 -5.57 13.58
N THR A 114 -9.99 -5.04 12.58
CA THR A 114 -9.77 -5.40 11.16
C THR A 114 -8.39 -4.99 10.64
N TRP A 115 -7.72 -4.04 11.30
CA TRP A 115 -6.33 -3.65 10.99
C TRP A 115 -5.30 -4.74 11.33
N ILE A 116 -5.64 -5.67 12.23
CA ILE A 116 -4.73 -6.75 12.64
C ILE A 116 -4.83 -7.92 11.67
N SER A 117 -6.04 -8.22 11.20
CA SER A 117 -6.27 -9.35 10.31
C SER A 117 -7.53 -9.16 9.47
N PRO A 118 -7.48 -9.47 8.16
CA PRO A 118 -8.64 -9.43 7.29
C PRO A 118 -9.66 -10.52 7.59
N PHE A 119 -9.30 -11.55 8.37
CA PHE A 119 -10.20 -12.65 8.73
C PHE A 119 -11.13 -12.32 9.91
N ILE A 120 -10.94 -11.16 10.55
CA ILE A 120 -11.78 -10.74 11.65
C ILE A 120 -13.12 -10.25 11.12
N TYR A 121 -14.18 -10.95 11.51
CA TYR A 121 -15.54 -10.55 11.18
C TYR A 121 -15.90 -9.23 11.87
N SER A 122 -16.30 -8.26 11.06
CA SER A 122 -16.76 -6.94 11.50
C SER A 122 -18.10 -6.63 10.82
N PRO A 123 -19.22 -6.58 11.59
CA PRO A 123 -20.53 -6.27 11.04
C PRO A 123 -20.57 -4.87 10.42
N LEU A 124 -21.02 -4.78 9.17
CA LEU A 124 -21.25 -3.52 8.47
C LEU A 124 -22.58 -2.89 8.92
N PRO A 125 -22.66 -1.56 9.04
CA PRO A 125 -23.88 -0.87 9.46
C PRO A 125 -24.95 -0.83 8.35
N GLY A 126 -24.55 -0.86 7.07
CA GLY A 126 -25.45 -0.77 5.92
C GLY A 126 -25.66 -2.10 5.20
N ASN A 127 -26.66 -2.15 4.33
CA ASN A 127 -26.99 -3.30 3.48
C ASN A 127 -26.27 -3.26 2.11
N GLY A 128 -25.54 -2.19 1.80
CA GLY A 128 -24.83 -1.99 0.53
C GLY A 128 -25.71 -1.54 -0.65
N PHE A 129 -27.02 -1.41 -0.45
CA PHE A 129 -27.99 -0.92 -1.44
C PHE A 129 -28.47 0.48 -1.10
N GLU A 130 -28.73 0.73 0.18
CA GLU A 130 -29.20 2.00 0.72
C GLU A 130 -28.05 2.68 1.47
N TRP A 131 -27.87 3.97 1.17
CA TRP A 131 -26.86 4.80 1.80
C TRP A 131 -27.59 5.96 2.45
N ASP A 132 -27.49 6.07 3.77
CA ASP A 132 -27.99 7.27 4.46
C ASP A 132 -27.19 8.46 3.95
N ILE A 133 -27.88 9.48 3.46
CA ILE A 133 -27.27 10.74 3.07
C ILE A 133 -27.66 11.73 4.17
N ASP A 134 -26.66 12.25 4.89
CA ASP A 134 -26.92 13.39 5.75
C ASP A 134 -27.29 14.55 4.84
N ASP A 135 -28.54 15.01 4.92
CA ASP A 135 -28.98 16.27 4.32
C ASP A 135 -28.19 17.38 5.01
N LYS A 136 -27.02 17.70 4.47
CA LYS A 136 -26.28 18.90 4.82
C LYS A 136 -27.01 20.08 4.18
N THR A 137 -28.18 20.41 4.72
CA THR A 137 -28.80 21.70 4.54
C THR A 137 -27.92 22.75 5.22
N ASP A 138 -27.55 23.75 4.42
CA ASP A 138 -26.81 24.99 4.70
C ASP A 138 -25.27 24.96 4.59
#